data_AF-A0A6I3GKC1-F1
#
_entry.id   AF-A0A6I3GKC1-F1
#
_cell.length_a   1.000
_cell.length_b   1.000
_cell.length_c   1.000
_cell.angle_alpha   90.00
_cell.angle_beta   90.00
_cell.angle_gamma   90.00
#
_symmetry.space_group_name_H-M   'P 1'
#
loop_
_entity.id
_entity.type
_entity.pdbx_description
1 polymer ?
#
loop_
_entity_poly.entity_id
_entity_poly.type
_entity_poly.pdbx_seq_one_letter_code
_entity_poly.pdbx_strand_id
1 'polypeptide(L)'
;MARSSRLLAAVAALSLVVAACGGSDSSSAEEGALSTIAEGKLTVCSDAPYEPFEFQDADGTWTGFDMDVVRKIAEANELELEVSVQPFDGIWLAPAAGTCDMVASSMTITAEREEAADFTQSYFDAFQSLLVRSADEAKYTTLESLAGKT
;
A
#
# COMPACT_ATOMS: atom_id res chain seq x y z
N MET A 1 21.14 -78.19 -14.39
CA MET A 1 22.24 -78.15 -15.38
C MET A 1 21.81 -77.19 -16.46
N ALA A 2 22.30 -75.93 -16.45
CA ALA A 2 23.48 -75.47 -17.20
C ALA A 2 23.23 -75.52 -18.73
N ARG A 3 23.47 -74.50 -19.55
CA ARG A 3 24.10 -73.19 -19.39
C ARG A 3 23.84 -72.42 -20.69
N SER A 4 23.43 -71.16 -20.58
CA SER A 4 23.89 -69.98 -21.35
C SER A 4 24.41 -70.14 -22.81
N SER A 5 23.93 -69.28 -23.71
CA SER A 5 24.87 -68.40 -24.46
C SER A 5 24.20 -67.13 -24.99
N ARG A 6 24.98 -66.05 -24.94
CA ARG A 6 24.67 -64.63 -25.17
C ARG A 6 24.72 -64.29 -26.67
N LEU A 7 24.01 -63.25 -27.10
CA LEU A 7 24.55 -62.31 -28.09
C LEU A 7 23.80 -60.97 -28.05
N LEU A 8 24.54 -59.92 -27.71
CA LEU A 8 24.19 -58.53 -27.95
C LEU A 8 24.16 -58.26 -29.45
N ALA A 9 23.17 -57.51 -29.92
CA ALA A 9 23.28 -56.70 -31.13
C ALA A 9 22.52 -55.39 -30.91
N ALA A 10 23.27 -54.30 -30.89
CA ALA A 10 22.77 -52.93 -30.88
C ALA A 10 22.38 -52.50 -32.31
N VAL A 11 21.78 -51.30 -32.37
CA VAL A 11 21.62 -50.40 -33.53
C VAL A 11 20.26 -50.48 -34.25
N ALA A 12 19.43 -49.44 -34.07
CA ALA A 12 19.05 -48.48 -35.12
C ALA A 12 17.74 -47.74 -34.75
N ALA A 13 17.83 -46.42 -34.80
CA ALA A 13 16.74 -45.47 -34.56
C ALA A 13 15.56 -45.63 -35.54
N LEU A 14 14.33 -45.37 -35.07
CA LEU A 14 13.35 -44.56 -35.83
C LEU A 14 12.21 -44.07 -34.92
N SER A 15 12.30 -42.79 -34.57
CA SER A 15 11.22 -41.83 -34.33
C SER A 15 9.77 -42.31 -34.45
N LEU A 16 9.03 -42.28 -33.34
CA LEU A 16 7.65 -41.79 -33.33
C LEU A 16 7.55 -40.61 -32.36
N VAL A 17 7.39 -39.43 -32.95
CA VAL A 17 7.05 -38.18 -32.28
C VAL A 17 5.62 -38.33 -31.77
N VAL A 18 5.46 -38.55 -30.46
CA VAL A 18 4.16 -38.40 -29.80
C VAL A 18 4.03 -36.94 -29.40
N ALA A 19 3.32 -36.20 -30.24
CA ALA A 19 2.67 -34.95 -29.90
C ALA A 19 1.52 -35.25 -28.94
N ALA A 20 1.72 -35.03 -27.64
CA ALA A 20 0.64 -35.02 -26.65
C ALA A 20 1.10 -34.42 -25.29
N CYS A 21 1.54 -33.16 -25.30
CA CYS A 21 1.36 -32.25 -24.17
C CYS A 21 0.80 -30.98 -24.82
N GLY A 22 -0.50 -30.75 -24.84
CA GLY A 22 -1.30 -30.56 -23.63
C GLY A 22 -0.92 -29.21 -23.09
N GLY A 23 -1.47 -28.16 -23.71
CA GLY A 23 -1.06 -26.76 -23.56
C GLY A 23 -0.76 -26.39 -22.13
N SER A 24 0.53 -26.28 -21.85
CA SER A 24 1.01 -25.39 -20.81
C SER A 24 0.76 -23.99 -21.34
N ASP A 25 -0.44 -23.46 -21.04
CA ASP A 25 -0.56 -22.05 -20.72
C ASP A 25 0.49 -21.80 -19.64
N SER A 26 1.68 -21.42 -20.10
CA SER A 26 2.62 -20.71 -19.29
C SER A 26 1.93 -19.38 -19.07
N SER A 27 0.99 -19.36 -18.11
CA SER A 27 0.78 -18.18 -17.31
C SER A 27 2.16 -17.89 -16.73
N SER A 28 2.92 -17.07 -17.45
CA SER A 28 3.83 -16.16 -16.82
C SER A 28 2.99 -15.49 -15.75
N ALA A 29 3.06 -16.02 -14.53
CA ALA A 29 2.71 -15.24 -13.37
C ALA A 29 3.62 -14.02 -13.52
N GLU A 30 3.03 -12.89 -13.90
CA GLU A 30 3.66 -11.60 -13.78
C GLU A 30 4.12 -11.52 -12.32
N GLU A 31 5.41 -11.70 -12.09
CA GLU A 31 6.02 -11.28 -10.84
C GLU A 31 5.78 -9.76 -10.75
N GLY A 32 4.82 -9.34 -9.93
CA GLY A 32 4.78 -7.97 -9.43
C GLY A 32 3.47 -7.20 -9.51
N ALA A 33 2.38 -7.74 -10.06
CA ALA A 33 1.10 -7.03 -10.02
C ALA A 33 0.56 -6.97 -8.57
N LEU A 34 0.45 -5.76 -8.01
CA LEU A 34 -0.18 -5.53 -6.71
C LEU A 34 -1.63 -6.00 -6.76
N SER A 35 -2.03 -6.84 -5.80
CA SER A 35 -3.43 -7.22 -5.63
C SER A 35 -4.17 -6.08 -4.95
N THR A 36 -5.08 -5.44 -5.67
CA THR A 36 -5.91 -4.34 -5.17
C THR A 36 -7.37 -4.76 -5.02
N ILE A 37 -8.14 -4.02 -4.21
CA ILE A 37 -9.57 -4.28 -3.99
C ILE A 37 -10.41 -3.99 -5.23
N ALA A 38 -9.92 -3.12 -6.11
CA ALA A 38 -10.54 -2.75 -7.38
C ALA A 38 -9.49 -2.89 -8.50
N GLU A 39 -9.81 -3.70 -9.51
CA GLU A 39 -8.90 -4.00 -10.62
C GLU A 39 -8.43 -2.72 -11.31
N GLY A 40 -7.11 -2.59 -11.46
CA GLY A 40 -6.47 -1.43 -12.10
C GLY A 40 -6.45 -0.15 -11.25
N LYS A 41 -6.86 -0.21 -9.98
CA LYS A 41 -6.94 0.97 -9.11
C LYS A 41 -6.26 0.78 -7.77
N LEU A 42 -5.64 1.85 -7.28
CA LEU A 42 -5.20 1.99 -5.89
C LEU A 42 -6.24 2.82 -5.14
N THR A 43 -7.07 2.16 -4.33
CA THR A 43 -8.09 2.81 -3.50
C THR A 43 -7.47 3.26 -2.19
N VAL A 44 -7.47 4.56 -1.92
CA VAL A 44 -6.88 5.17 -0.73
C VAL A 44 -7.98 5.77 0.14
N CYS A 45 -8.08 5.32 1.39
CA CYS A 45 -8.91 6.00 2.39
C CYS A 45 -8.18 7.22 2.96
N SER A 46 -8.87 8.37 3.05
CA SER A 46 -8.30 9.61 3.58
C SER A 46 -9.36 10.46 4.30
N ASP A 47 -9.01 11.13 5.40
CA ASP A 47 -9.87 12.12 6.05
C ASP A 47 -9.59 13.51 5.50
N ALA A 48 -10.34 13.88 4.46
CA ALA A 48 -10.18 15.14 3.77
C ALA A 48 -11.42 16.04 3.93
N PRO A 49 -11.25 17.37 4.01
CA PRO A 49 -10.01 18.11 3.74
C PRO A 49 -9.10 18.29 4.96
N TYR A 50 -7.78 18.17 4.75
CA TYR A 50 -6.74 18.46 5.72
C TYR A 50 -5.50 19.07 5.03
N GLU A 51 -5.55 20.39 4.79
CA GLU A 51 -4.43 21.13 4.20
C GLU A 51 -3.21 21.18 5.15
N PRO A 52 -1.96 21.05 4.64
CA PRO A 52 -1.57 20.91 3.23
C PRO A 52 -1.39 19.44 2.76
N PHE A 53 -1.98 18.47 3.45
CA PHE A 53 -1.69 17.05 3.27
C PHE A 53 -2.66 16.35 2.31
N GLU A 54 -3.97 16.48 2.52
CA GLU A 54 -4.98 15.83 1.68
C GLU A 54 -6.20 16.75 1.46
N PHE A 55 -6.35 17.30 0.27
CA PHE A 55 -7.48 18.16 -0.04
C PHE A 55 -7.76 18.17 -1.55
N GLN A 56 -8.86 18.80 -1.95
CA GLN A 56 -9.16 19.02 -3.36
C GLN A 56 -8.87 20.48 -3.73
N ASP A 57 -8.21 20.67 -4.88
CA ASP A 57 -8.12 21.98 -5.52
C ASP A 57 -9.51 22.43 -6.02
N ALA A 58 -9.61 23.68 -6.46
CA ALA A 58 -10.87 24.27 -6.93
C ALA A 58 -11.52 23.51 -8.12
N ASP A 59 -10.74 22.73 -8.86
CA ASP A 59 -11.20 21.90 -9.97
C ASP A 59 -11.60 20.47 -9.55
N GLY A 60 -11.50 20.14 -8.25
CA GLY A 60 -11.81 18.83 -7.69
C GLY A 60 -10.64 17.85 -7.70
N THR A 61 -9.45 18.27 -8.18
CA THR A 61 -8.26 17.41 -8.20
C THR A 61 -7.75 17.18 -6.78
N TRP A 62 -7.57 15.91 -6.40
CA TRP A 62 -6.90 15.55 -5.15
C TRP A 62 -5.43 16.00 -5.16
N THR A 63 -5.07 16.82 -4.18
CA THR A 63 -3.79 17.50 -4.05
C THR A 63 -3.33 17.52 -2.57
N GLY A 64 -2.09 17.94 -2.33
CA GLY A 64 -1.45 17.91 -1.03
C GLY A 64 -0.39 16.81 -0.90
N PHE A 65 0.37 16.87 0.19
CA PHE A 65 1.53 16.01 0.40
C PHE A 65 1.20 14.50 0.39
N ASP A 66 0.15 14.09 1.09
CA ASP A 66 -0.27 12.69 1.13
C ASP A 66 -0.77 12.22 -0.24
N MET A 67 -1.52 13.09 -0.94
CA MET A 67 -2.02 12.82 -2.29
C MET A 67 -0.88 12.67 -3.30
N ASP A 68 0.18 13.48 -3.17
CA ASP A 68 1.38 13.37 -4.00
C ASP A 68 2.13 12.06 -3.76
N VAL A 69 2.25 11.62 -2.51
CA VAL A 69 2.87 10.34 -2.16
C VAL A 69 2.09 9.17 -2.76
N VAL A 70 0.78 9.10 -2.52
CA VAL A 70 -0.01 7.96 -3.03
C VAL A 70 -0.17 7.98 -4.55
N ARG A 71 -0.18 9.15 -5.18
CA ARG A 71 -0.17 9.24 -6.65
C ARG A 71 1.12 8.66 -7.22
N LYS A 72 2.27 8.92 -6.59
CA LYS A 72 3.55 8.31 -7.01
C LYS A 72 3.57 6.79 -6.81
N ILE A 73 2.92 6.29 -5.75
CA ILE A 73 2.76 4.85 -5.54
C ILE A 73 1.86 4.25 -6.64
N ALA A 74 0.72 4.87 -6.95
CA ALA A 74 -0.18 4.40 -8.00
C ALA A 74 0.53 4.39 -9.38
N GLU A 75 1.20 5.49 -9.75
CA GLU A 75 1.98 5.61 -10.99
C GLU A 75 3.06 4.53 -11.12
N ALA A 76 3.79 4.24 -10.05
CA ALA A 76 4.86 3.24 -10.05
C ALA A 76 4.36 1.80 -10.24
N ASN A 77 3.06 1.56 -10.00
CA ASN A 77 2.43 0.25 -10.12
C ASN A 77 1.40 0.19 -11.26
N GLU A 78 1.39 1.20 -12.13
CA GLU A 78 0.47 1.29 -13.27
C GLU A 78 -1.02 1.24 -12.86
N LEU A 79 -1.35 1.84 -11.71
CA LEU A 79 -2.71 1.90 -11.15
C LEU A 79 -3.30 3.32 -11.25
N GLU A 80 -4.62 3.40 -11.40
CA GLU A 80 -5.38 4.66 -11.22
C GLU A 80 -5.59 4.94 -9.72
N LEU A 81 -5.31 6.16 -9.28
CA LEU A 81 -5.59 6.57 -7.90
C LEU A 81 -7.08 6.84 -7.71
N GLU A 82 -7.72 6.13 -6.78
CA GLU A 82 -9.09 6.38 -6.32
C GLU A 82 -9.06 6.78 -4.84
N VAL A 83 -9.64 7.92 -4.48
CA VAL A 83 -9.66 8.39 -3.09
C VAL A 83 -11.07 8.23 -2.50
N SER A 84 -11.14 7.55 -1.36
CA SER A 84 -12.35 7.33 -0.57
C SER A 84 -12.29 8.17 0.70
N VAL A 85 -13.18 9.16 0.81
CA VAL A 85 -13.20 10.05 1.99
C VAL A 85 -13.89 9.35 3.15
N GLN A 86 -13.19 9.24 4.28
CA GLN A 86 -13.70 8.60 5.50
C GLN A 86 -13.25 9.37 6.75
N PRO A 87 -14.04 9.41 7.83
CA PRO A 87 -13.62 10.04 9.08
C PRO A 87 -12.33 9.40 9.63
N PHE A 88 -11.44 10.22 10.20
CA PHE A 88 -10.16 9.74 10.74
C PHE A 88 -10.31 8.68 11.86
N ASP A 89 -11.38 8.76 12.65
CA ASP A 89 -11.63 7.84 13.75
C ASP A 89 -11.76 6.39 13.26
N GLY A 90 -10.72 5.59 13.49
CA GLY A 90 -10.68 4.17 13.12
C GLY A 90 -10.32 3.89 11.66
N ILE A 91 -9.95 4.90 10.86
CA ILE A 91 -9.68 4.75 9.42
C ILE A 91 -8.57 3.71 9.13
N TRP A 92 -7.61 3.50 10.04
CA TRP A 92 -6.54 2.50 9.90
C TRP A 92 -7.06 1.05 9.81
N LEU A 93 -8.29 0.79 10.22
CA LEU A 93 -8.95 -0.52 10.10
C LEU A 93 -9.59 -0.75 8.71
N ALA A 94 -9.74 0.32 7.92
CA ALA A 94 -10.44 0.29 6.64
C ALA A 94 -9.82 -0.68 5.60
N PRO A 95 -8.47 -0.84 5.53
CA PRO A 95 -7.86 -1.84 4.67
C PRO A 95 -8.20 -3.29 5.09
N ALA A 96 -8.14 -3.59 6.40
CA ALA A 96 -8.51 -4.91 6.91
C ALA A 96 -10.00 -5.23 6.68
N ALA A 97 -10.86 -4.20 6.63
CA ALA A 97 -12.26 -4.33 6.27
C ALA A 97 -12.51 -4.46 4.76
N GLY A 98 -11.48 -4.31 3.91
CA GLY A 98 -11.57 -4.41 2.46
C GLY A 98 -12.28 -3.22 1.79
N THR A 99 -12.26 -2.05 2.41
CA THR A 99 -12.91 -0.82 1.87
C THR A 99 -11.95 0.11 1.13
N CYS A 100 -10.65 -0.09 1.29
CA CYS A 100 -9.56 0.52 0.52
C CYS A 100 -8.33 -0.40 0.56
N ASP A 101 -7.34 -0.11 -0.28
CA ASP A 101 -6.05 -0.81 -0.30
C ASP A 101 -5.11 -0.29 0.80
N MET A 102 -5.17 1.02 1.07
CA MET A 102 -4.34 1.67 2.09
C MET A 102 -5.00 2.94 2.63
N VAL A 103 -4.43 3.46 3.72
CA VAL A 103 -4.77 4.77 4.28
C VAL A 103 -3.62 5.74 4.03
N ALA A 104 -3.95 6.96 3.59
CA ALA A 104 -3.04 8.11 3.62
C ALA A 104 -3.81 9.31 4.15
N SER A 105 -3.54 9.69 5.39
CA SER A 105 -4.21 10.79 6.07
C SER A 105 -3.38 11.33 7.25
N SER A 106 -2.14 11.72 6.97
CA SER A 106 -1.16 12.24 7.93
C SER A 106 -1.04 11.37 9.18
N MET A 107 -1.08 10.05 8.98
CA MET A 107 -1.29 9.10 10.06
C MET A 107 -0.03 8.95 10.91
N THR A 108 -0.11 9.42 12.16
CA THR A 108 0.94 9.14 13.14
C THR A 108 0.94 7.66 13.50
N ILE A 109 2.11 7.03 13.39
CA ILE A 109 2.35 5.66 13.82
C ILE A 109 2.31 5.62 15.35
N THR A 110 1.44 4.77 15.92
CA THR A 110 1.34 4.55 17.36
C THR A 110 1.23 3.06 17.64
N ALA A 111 1.68 2.62 18.82
CA ALA A 111 1.62 1.21 19.21
C ALA A 111 0.19 0.64 19.13
N GLU A 112 -0.82 1.41 19.55
CA GLU A 112 -2.23 1.00 19.46
C GLU A 112 -2.68 0.75 18.01
N ARG A 113 -2.22 1.56 17.06
CA ARG A 113 -2.58 1.38 15.64
C ARG A 113 -1.80 0.23 15.02
N GLU A 114 -0.53 0.10 15.36
CA GLU A 114 0.33 -1.02 14.91
C GLU A 114 -0.17 -2.39 15.38
N GLU A 115 -0.91 -2.44 16.50
CA GLU A 115 -1.57 -3.69 16.94
C GLU A 115 -2.67 -4.17 15.97
N ALA A 116 -3.24 -3.26 15.16
CA ALA A 116 -4.39 -3.53 14.31
C ALA A 116 -4.16 -3.29 12.81
N ALA A 117 -3.03 -2.69 12.43
CA ALA A 117 -2.69 -2.37 11.04
C ALA A 117 -1.18 -2.40 10.81
N ASP A 118 -0.77 -2.84 9.62
CA ASP A 118 0.61 -2.71 9.15
C ASP A 118 0.87 -1.28 8.67
N PHE A 119 2.04 -0.73 9.01
CA PHE A 119 2.48 0.59 8.58
C PHE A 119 3.64 0.50 7.57
N THR A 120 3.68 1.46 6.66
CA THR A 120 4.86 1.70 5.83
C THR A 120 6.00 2.25 6.65
N GLN A 121 7.17 2.41 6.04
CA GLN A 121 8.15 3.35 6.57
C GLN A 121 7.53 4.75 6.62
N SER A 122 7.85 5.52 7.66
CA SER A 122 7.39 6.90 7.76
C SER A 122 7.94 7.73 6.59
N TYR A 123 7.10 8.62 6.05
CA TYR A 123 7.46 9.54 4.98
C TYR A 123 7.66 10.99 5.46
N PHE A 124 7.36 11.29 6.73
CA PHE A 124 7.74 12.55 7.40
C PHE A 124 7.69 12.44 8.93
N ASP A 125 8.44 13.30 9.62
CA ASP A 125 8.37 13.42 11.09
C ASP A 125 7.41 14.56 11.48
N ALA A 126 6.55 14.30 12.46
CA ALA A 126 5.62 15.28 13.01
C ALA A 126 5.88 15.49 14.51
N PHE A 127 5.86 16.75 14.92
CA PHE A 127 5.96 17.14 16.33
C PHE A 127 4.78 18.03 16.70
N GLN A 128 4.24 17.83 17.90
CA GLN A 128 3.21 18.70 18.44
C GLN A 128 3.83 20.00 18.93
N SER A 129 3.15 21.11 18.62
CA SER A 129 3.52 22.45 19.08
C SER A 129 2.29 23.20 19.55
N LEU A 130 2.49 24.22 20.38
CA LEU A 130 1.44 25.07 20.92
C LEU A 130 1.54 26.45 20.29
N LEU A 131 0.47 26.87 19.62
CA LEU A 131 0.36 28.20 19.06
C LEU A 131 -0.35 29.12 20.06
N VAL A 132 0.29 30.24 20.38
CA VAL A 132 -0.30 31.29 21.23
C VAL A 132 -0.33 32.61 20.48
N ARG A 133 -1.18 33.55 20.92
CA ARG A 133 -1.13 34.93 20.39
C ARG A 133 0.25 35.50 20.67
N SER A 134 0.81 36.26 19.73
CA SER A 134 2.12 36.89 19.89
C SER A 134 2.20 37.77 21.15
N ALA A 135 1.09 38.41 21.54
CA ALA A 135 1.03 39.20 22.78
C ALA A 135 1.15 38.37 24.07
N ASP A 136 0.89 37.07 24.01
CA ASP A 136 0.93 36.14 25.14
C ASP A 136 2.18 35.23 25.14
N GLU A 137 3.13 35.42 24.21
CA GLU A 137 4.33 34.58 24.08
C GLU A 137 5.13 34.48 25.38
N ALA A 138 5.38 35.62 26.03
CA ALA A 138 6.13 35.67 27.30
C ALA A 138 5.34 35.10 28.50
N LYS A 139 4.02 34.90 28.36
CA LYS A 139 3.14 34.37 29.40
C LYS A 139 3.05 32.85 29.34
N TYR A 140 3.10 32.28 28.13
CA TYR A 140 2.91 30.84 27.91
C TYR A 140 4.20 30.16 27.44
N THR A 141 5.17 30.09 28.34
CA THR A 141 6.52 29.56 28.05
C THR A 141 6.72 28.12 28.54
N THR A 142 5.77 27.56 29.29
CA THR A 142 5.80 26.18 29.82
C THR A 142 4.43 25.53 29.76
N LEU A 143 4.34 24.19 29.81
CA LEU A 143 3.05 23.49 29.88
C LEU A 143 2.24 23.88 31.13
N GLU A 144 2.91 24.10 32.26
CA GLU A 144 2.26 24.51 33.52
C GLU A 144 1.55 25.87 33.40
N SER A 145 2.10 26.79 32.60
CA SER A 145 1.49 28.10 32.36
C SER A 145 0.12 28.02 31.65
N LEU A 146 -0.17 26.88 31.03
CA LEU A 146 -1.45 26.58 30.39
C LEU A 146 -2.48 25.97 31.34
N ALA A 147 -2.12 25.67 32.59
CA ALA A 147 -3.05 25.10 33.55
C ALA A 147 -4.29 26.01 33.74
N GLY A 148 -5.48 25.43 33.54
CA GLY A 148 -6.75 26.15 33.61
C GLY A 148 -6.97 27.18 32.48
N LYS A 149 -6.26 27.05 31.36
CA LYS A 149 -6.47 27.84 30.14
C LYS A 149 -7.16 27.01 29.06
N THR A 150 -7.81 27.71 28.15
CA THR A 150 -8.45 27.20 26.93
C THR A 150 -8.05 28.09 25.78
#